data_AF-A0A941R5J1-F1
#
_entry.id   AF-A0A941R5J1-F1
#
_cell.length_a   1.000
_cell.length_b   1.000
_cell.length_c   1.000
_cell.angle_alpha   90.00
_cell.angle_beta   90.00
_cell.angle_gamma   90.00
#
_symmetry.space_group_name_H-M   'P 1'
#
loop_
_entity.id
_entity.type
_entity.pdbx_description
1 polymer ?
#
loop_
_entity_poly.entity_id
_entity_poly.type
_entity_poly.pdbx_seq_one_letter_code
_entity_poly.pdbx_strand_id
1 'polypeptide(L)'
;MVRRASEVSVQQDECSGGGSKPIGPACASGHPPLASSSDGCQLLRCPVKQCDGLLTASERDYHFRTGLETWICSVCGHRGYRSREGVIPLFRGGHEFKFSYGPSTHTITVVLSSASVNLWGTHGVNEEQLAKMAAEWALLCGNIKKPVHLGLPSEEFAEFYLYFCGT
;
A
#
# COMPACT_ATOMS: atom_id res chain seq x y z
N MET A 1 3.53 -35.61 36.14
CA MET A 1 3.31 -34.50 37.10
C MET A 1 4.64 -33.76 37.19
N VAL A 2 4.78 -32.46 36.94
CA VAL A 2 4.04 -31.31 37.50
C VAL A 2 4.02 -30.17 36.47
N ARG A 3 2.85 -29.53 36.33
CA ARG A 3 2.59 -28.32 35.54
C ARG A 3 3.11 -27.08 36.29
N ARG A 4 3.59 -26.07 35.58
CA ARG A 4 3.63 -24.69 36.09
C ARG A 4 2.97 -23.75 35.11
N ALA A 5 1.82 -23.24 35.52
CA ALA A 5 1.15 -22.08 34.97
C ALA A 5 1.64 -20.85 35.75
N SER A 6 1.75 -19.70 35.09
CA SER A 6 1.91 -18.41 35.75
C SER A 6 0.68 -17.56 35.42
N GLU A 7 0.04 -17.08 36.48
CA GLU A 7 -1.18 -16.29 36.47
C GLU A 7 -0.95 -14.85 35.98
N VAL A 8 -1.95 -14.33 35.28
CA VAL A 8 -2.08 -12.93 34.87
C VAL A 8 -2.98 -12.23 35.88
N SER A 9 -2.51 -11.14 36.47
CA SER A 9 -3.34 -10.26 37.31
C SER A 9 -3.88 -9.10 36.45
N VAL A 10 -5.21 -9.03 36.37
CA VAL A 10 -5.98 -7.92 35.83
C VAL A 10 -6.27 -6.93 36.96
N GLN A 11 -6.04 -5.64 36.73
CA GLN A 11 -6.58 -4.59 37.60
C GLN A 11 -7.37 -3.59 36.75
N GLN A 12 -8.69 -3.69 36.87
CA GLN A 12 -9.65 -2.66 36.49
C GLN A 12 -9.74 -1.65 37.64
N ASP A 13 -9.91 -0.37 37.31
CA ASP A 13 -10.58 0.56 38.20
C ASP A 13 -11.35 1.59 37.34
N GLU A 14 -12.65 1.66 37.57
CA GLU A 14 -13.59 2.57 36.93
C GLU A 14 -13.98 3.72 37.86
N CYS A 15 -14.07 4.92 37.25
CA CYS A 15 -15.03 6.00 37.49
C CYS A 15 -15.13 6.69 38.88
N SER A 16 -14.97 8.03 38.89
CA SER A 16 -16.12 8.99 39.00
C SER A 16 -15.72 10.46 39.29
N GLY A 17 -16.24 11.38 38.46
CA GLY A 17 -17.00 12.59 38.87
C GLY A 17 -16.33 13.85 39.47
N GLY A 18 -16.52 15.02 38.80
CA GLY A 18 -16.79 16.30 39.48
C GLY A 18 -16.12 17.59 38.95
N GLY A 19 -16.92 18.53 38.42
CA GLY A 19 -16.88 19.97 38.78
C GLY A 19 -16.02 21.01 38.02
N SER A 20 -16.67 21.78 37.14
CA SER A 20 -16.64 23.26 36.96
C SER A 20 -15.37 24.08 36.55
N LYS A 21 -15.52 24.80 35.40
CA LYS A 21 -14.83 25.95 34.74
C LYS A 21 -14.38 27.16 35.62
N PRO A 22 -13.79 28.26 35.07
CA PRO A 22 -12.93 28.51 33.87
C PRO A 22 -11.70 29.41 34.19
N ILE A 23 -10.78 29.70 33.25
CA ILE A 23 -9.99 30.97 33.11
C ILE A 23 -9.17 30.88 31.78
N GLY A 24 -9.30 31.88 30.88
CA GLY A 24 -8.38 32.12 29.74
C GLY A 24 -7.26 33.13 30.13
N PRO A 25 -6.44 33.70 29.22
CA PRO A 25 -6.56 33.77 27.75
C PRO A 25 -5.26 33.53 26.93
N ALA A 26 -5.44 33.52 25.61
CA ALA A 26 -4.50 33.91 24.54
C ALA A 26 -3.20 33.11 24.31
N CYS A 27 -3.18 32.34 23.22
CA CYS A 27 -2.29 32.64 22.08
C CYS A 27 -2.95 32.15 20.78
N ALA A 28 -3.09 33.09 19.86
CA ALA A 28 -3.54 32.83 18.49
C ALA A 28 -2.41 32.15 17.72
N SER A 29 -2.63 30.92 17.30
CA SER A 29 -2.00 30.35 16.12
C SER A 29 -3.12 29.70 15.33
N GLY A 30 -3.68 30.49 14.40
CA GLY A 30 -4.68 30.01 13.46
C GLY A 30 -4.11 28.81 12.72
N HIS A 31 -4.60 27.63 13.06
CA HIS A 31 -4.49 26.49 12.17
C HIS A 31 -5.22 26.89 10.88
N PRO A 32 -4.57 26.91 9.71
CA PRO A 32 -5.35 26.78 8.49
C PRO A 32 -6.06 25.43 8.60
N PRO A 33 -7.37 25.34 8.30
CA PRO A 33 -7.99 24.04 8.15
C PRO A 33 -7.17 23.32 7.09
N LEU A 34 -6.55 22.20 7.45
CA LEU A 34 -5.97 21.27 6.49
C LEU A 34 -7.14 20.90 5.58
N ALA A 35 -7.15 21.55 4.42
CA ALA A 35 -8.18 21.41 3.44
C ALA A 35 -8.30 19.92 3.11
N SER A 36 -9.45 19.35 3.47
CA SER A 36 -9.97 18.18 2.79
C SER A 36 -10.21 18.59 1.33
N SER A 37 -9.16 18.53 0.50
CA SER A 37 -9.27 18.61 -0.95
C SER A 37 -7.94 18.28 -1.62
N SER A 38 -7.77 17.00 -1.92
CA SER A 38 -7.49 16.63 -3.30
C SER A 38 -8.10 15.27 -3.54
N ASP A 39 -9.31 15.27 -4.10
CA ASP A 39 -9.67 14.29 -5.13
C ASP A 39 -8.70 14.48 -6.31
N GLY A 40 -7.42 14.23 -6.04
CA GLY A 40 -6.42 14.05 -7.06
C GLY A 40 -6.69 12.66 -7.57
N CYS A 41 -7.52 12.53 -8.60
CA CYS A 41 -7.48 11.36 -9.46
C CYS A 41 -6.04 11.25 -9.95
N GLN A 42 -5.20 10.53 -9.20
CA GLN A 42 -3.84 10.23 -9.60
C GLN A 42 -3.96 9.53 -10.94
N LEU A 43 -3.51 10.20 -11.99
CA LEU A 43 -3.52 9.66 -13.34
C LEU A 43 -2.47 8.54 -13.37
N LEU A 44 -2.94 7.30 -13.27
CA LEU A 44 -2.09 6.12 -13.31
C LEU A 44 -1.89 5.71 -14.75
N ARG A 45 -0.64 5.53 -15.17
CA ARG A 45 -0.32 5.02 -16.52
C ARG A 45 -0.76 3.56 -16.65
N CYS A 46 -1.14 3.15 -17.85
CA CYS A 46 -1.37 1.74 -18.14
C CYS A 46 -0.04 0.97 -18.03
N PRO A 47 0.04 -0.17 -17.34
CA PRO A 47 1.27 -0.95 -17.25
C PRO A 47 1.54 -1.81 -18.49
N VAL A 48 0.62 -1.85 -19.47
CA VAL A 48 0.79 -2.62 -20.71
C VAL A 48 1.87 -1.96 -21.57
N LYS A 49 2.84 -2.77 -22.05
CA LYS A 49 3.90 -2.32 -22.96
C LYS A 49 3.31 -1.58 -24.16
N GLN A 50 3.89 -0.43 -24.51
CA GLN A 50 3.50 0.40 -25.66
C GLN A 50 2.07 0.97 -25.58
N CYS A 51 1.49 1.06 -24.39
CA CYS A 51 0.21 1.73 -24.17
C CYS A 51 0.41 3.01 -23.36
N ASP A 52 0.23 4.16 -24.00
CA ASP A 52 0.31 5.49 -23.35
C ASP A 52 -1.02 5.91 -22.69
N GLY A 53 -1.98 4.98 -22.63
CA GLY A 53 -3.27 5.21 -22.01
C GLY A 53 -3.19 5.40 -20.50
N LEU A 54 -4.19 6.08 -19.95
CA LEU A 54 -4.37 6.26 -18.52
C LEU A 54 -5.44 5.29 -18.00
N LEU A 55 -5.22 4.81 -16.78
CA LEU A 55 -6.19 4.04 -16.03
C LEU A 55 -7.18 4.99 -15.37
N THR A 56 -8.47 4.67 -15.48
CA THR A 56 -9.55 5.38 -14.79
C THR A 56 -10.29 4.46 -13.84
N ALA A 57 -10.59 4.95 -12.64
CA ALA A 57 -11.43 4.27 -11.68
C ALA A 57 -12.91 4.45 -12.02
N SER A 58 -13.72 3.44 -11.73
CA SER A 58 -15.16 3.58 -11.52
C SER A 58 -15.44 3.41 -10.04
N GLU A 59 -15.99 4.43 -9.36
CA GLU A 59 -16.36 4.33 -7.94
C GLU A 59 -17.35 3.18 -7.65
N ARG A 60 -18.14 2.81 -8.67
CA ARG A 60 -19.08 1.69 -8.61
C ARG A 60 -18.40 0.31 -8.68
N ASP A 61 -17.11 0.27 -9.00
CA ASP A 61 -16.35 -0.97 -9.21
C ASP A 61 -15.47 -1.31 -7.98
N TYR A 62 -15.78 -0.73 -6.82
CA TYR A 62 -15.18 -1.10 -5.55
C TYR A 62 -15.75 -2.43 -5.03
N HIS A 63 -14.86 -3.36 -4.70
CA HIS A 63 -15.23 -4.66 -4.16
C HIS A 63 -14.92 -4.74 -2.66
N PHE A 64 -15.94 -4.51 -1.82
CA PHE A 64 -15.80 -4.37 -0.37
C PHE A 64 -15.16 -5.57 0.35
N ARG A 65 -15.30 -6.79 -0.18
CA ARG A 65 -14.68 -7.97 0.46
C ARG A 65 -13.18 -8.02 0.24
N THR A 66 -12.69 -7.48 -0.87
CA THR A 66 -11.26 -7.50 -1.24
C THR A 66 -10.58 -6.17 -0.97
N GLY A 67 -11.32 -5.07 -0.86
CA GLY A 67 -10.79 -3.72 -0.68
C GLY A 67 -10.17 -3.13 -1.95
N LEU A 68 -10.43 -3.77 -3.10
CA LEU A 68 -9.89 -3.37 -4.39
C LEU A 68 -10.91 -2.61 -5.21
N GLU A 69 -10.45 -1.56 -5.88
CA GLU A 69 -11.13 -0.87 -6.95
C GLU A 69 -10.60 -1.38 -8.29
N THR A 70 -11.49 -1.58 -9.26
CA THR A 70 -11.08 -1.93 -10.63
C THR A 70 -10.75 -0.65 -11.41
N TRP A 71 -9.61 -0.67 -12.09
CA TRP A 71 -9.13 0.41 -12.93
C TRP A 71 -8.99 -0.09 -14.36
N ILE A 72 -9.51 0.67 -15.32
CA ILE A 72 -9.57 0.25 -16.73
C ILE A 72 -8.85 1.28 -17.59
N CYS A 73 -7.99 0.81 -18.49
CA CYS A 73 -7.37 1.66 -19.51
C CYS A 73 -8.37 1.91 -20.63
N SER A 74 -8.65 3.19 -20.94
CA SER A 74 -9.57 3.56 -22.02
C SER A 74 -9.02 3.28 -23.42
N VAL A 75 -7.70 3.08 -23.56
CA VAL A 75 -7.02 2.87 -24.84
C VAL A 75 -6.96 1.37 -25.20
N CYS A 76 -6.39 0.54 -24.32
CA CYS A 76 -6.16 -0.88 -24.60
C CYS A 76 -7.14 -1.82 -23.88
N GLY A 77 -8.02 -1.30 -23.01
CA GLY A 77 -8.96 -2.11 -22.25
C GLY A 77 -8.35 -2.91 -21.09
N HIS A 78 -7.04 -2.73 -20.81
CA HIS A 78 -6.37 -3.36 -19.67
C HIS A 78 -7.11 -3.12 -18.37
N ARG A 79 -7.20 -4.18 -17.54
CA ARG A 79 -7.84 -4.13 -16.23
C ARG A 79 -6.82 -4.39 -15.13
N GLY A 80 -6.66 -3.39 -14.28
CA GLY A 80 -5.85 -3.44 -13.08
C GLY A 80 -6.68 -3.23 -11.82
N TYR A 81 -6.00 -3.27 -10.68
CA TYR A 81 -6.59 -3.03 -9.38
C TYR A 81 -5.80 -1.99 -8.61
N ARG A 82 -6.48 -1.32 -7.70
CA ARG A 82 -5.87 -0.46 -6.69
C ARG A 82 -6.52 -0.74 -5.34
N SER A 83 -5.71 -0.82 -4.28
CA SER A 83 -6.24 -0.82 -2.92
C SER A 83 -6.63 0.60 -2.52
N ARG A 84 -7.84 0.78 -1.97
CA ARG A 84 -8.28 2.08 -1.46
C ARG A 84 -7.44 2.56 -0.28
N GLU A 85 -6.97 1.64 0.56
CA GLU A 85 -6.13 1.92 1.74
C GLU A 85 -4.63 1.85 1.42
N GLY A 86 -4.28 1.51 0.17
CA GLY A 86 -2.92 1.14 -0.21
C GLY A 86 -2.55 -0.26 0.26
N VAL A 87 -1.39 -0.74 -0.17
CA VAL A 87 -0.87 -2.03 0.30
C VAL A 87 -0.25 -1.86 1.70
N ILE A 88 -0.55 -2.78 2.61
CA ILE A 88 -0.14 -2.74 4.01
C ILE A 88 0.85 -3.89 4.26
N PRO A 89 2.08 -3.60 4.71
CA PRO A 89 3.06 -4.64 5.00
C PRO A 89 2.61 -5.50 6.19
N LEU A 90 2.64 -6.82 6.03
CA LEU A 90 2.30 -7.79 7.07
C LEU A 90 3.53 -8.46 7.66
N PHE A 91 4.46 -8.85 6.80
CA PHE A 91 5.64 -9.61 7.18
C PHE A 91 6.79 -9.35 6.22
N ARG A 92 8.00 -9.39 6.77
CA ARG A 92 9.26 -9.36 6.04
C ARG A 92 10.15 -10.50 6.51
N GLY A 93 10.67 -11.27 5.57
CA GLY A 93 11.64 -12.34 5.80
C GLY A 93 12.76 -12.27 4.77
N GLY A 94 13.93 -11.76 5.18
CA GLY A 94 15.04 -11.53 4.25
C GLY A 94 14.63 -10.54 3.15
N HIS A 95 14.60 -11.02 1.90
CA HIS A 95 14.17 -10.28 0.71
C HIS A 95 12.72 -10.58 0.29
N GLU A 96 11.97 -11.35 1.06
CA GLU A 96 10.54 -11.60 0.84
C GLU A 96 9.69 -10.65 1.70
N PHE A 97 8.73 -9.99 1.07
CA PHE A 97 7.78 -9.07 1.67
C PHE A 97 6.36 -9.54 1.37
N LYS A 98 5.47 -9.51 2.36
CA LYS A 98 4.06 -9.83 2.18
C LYS A 98 3.20 -8.62 2.53
N PHE A 99 2.27 -8.30 1.63
CA PHE A 99 1.36 -7.17 1.79
C PHE A 99 -0.10 -7.64 1.74
N SER A 100 -0.95 -7.09 2.62
CA SER A 100 -2.40 -7.07 2.40
C SER A 100 -2.79 -5.84 1.57
N TYR A 101 -3.99 -5.84 1.02
CA TYR A 101 -4.50 -4.74 0.18
C TYR A 101 -6.01 -4.51 0.36
N GLY A 102 -6.54 -4.90 1.52
CA GLY A 102 -7.94 -4.71 1.89
C GLY A 102 -8.38 -5.66 3.00
N PRO A 103 -9.69 -5.74 3.29
CA PRO A 103 -10.22 -6.53 4.41
C PRO A 103 -10.21 -8.05 4.18
N SER A 104 -9.73 -8.53 3.02
CA SER A 104 -9.57 -9.96 2.77
C SER A 104 -8.28 -10.51 3.37
N THR A 105 -8.18 -11.83 3.48
CA THR A 105 -6.94 -12.55 3.84
C THR A 105 -5.97 -12.72 2.67
N HIS A 106 -6.28 -12.19 1.48
CA HIS A 106 -5.38 -12.27 0.34
C HIS A 106 -4.15 -11.39 0.54
N THR A 107 -3.03 -11.83 -0.01
CA THR A 107 -1.76 -11.12 0.08
C THR A 107 -1.05 -11.13 -1.26
N ILE A 108 -0.23 -10.11 -1.48
CA ILE A 108 0.79 -10.12 -2.54
C ILE A 108 2.14 -10.33 -1.87
N THR A 109 2.88 -11.30 -2.40
CA THR A 109 4.27 -11.53 -2.03
C THR A 109 5.16 -10.83 -3.04
N VAL A 110 6.12 -10.05 -2.57
CA VAL A 110 7.20 -9.47 -3.36
C VAL A 110 8.51 -10.07 -2.90
N VAL A 111 9.27 -10.61 -3.85
CA VAL A 111 10.61 -11.13 -3.62
C VAL A 111 11.60 -10.24 -4.35
N LEU A 112 12.44 -9.57 -3.58
CA LEU A 112 13.50 -8.72 -4.09
C LEU A 112 14.80 -9.52 -4.25
N SER A 113 15.70 -9.00 -5.07
CA SER A 113 17.09 -9.46 -5.11
C SER A 113 17.99 -8.36 -4.54
N SER A 114 19.13 -8.73 -3.97
CA SER A 114 20.09 -7.72 -3.49
C SER A 114 20.53 -6.78 -4.62
N ALA A 115 20.59 -7.29 -5.86
CA ALA A 115 20.93 -6.50 -7.03
C ALA A 115 19.87 -5.44 -7.38
N SER A 116 18.57 -5.79 -7.30
CA SER A 116 17.51 -4.80 -7.50
C SER A 116 17.47 -3.77 -6.37
N VAL A 117 17.63 -4.20 -5.11
CA VAL A 117 17.72 -3.28 -3.97
C VAL A 117 18.87 -2.29 -4.14
N ASN A 118 20.07 -2.76 -4.54
CA ASN A 118 21.22 -1.87 -4.74
C ASN A 118 20.98 -0.87 -5.88
N LEU A 119 20.42 -1.32 -7.00
CA LEU A 119 20.12 -0.46 -8.14
C LEU A 119 19.11 0.63 -7.76
N TRP A 120 17.99 0.27 -7.16
CA TRP A 120 16.97 1.22 -6.71
C TRP A 120 17.46 2.12 -5.56
N GLY A 121 18.39 1.61 -4.74
CA GLY A 121 19.10 2.40 -3.73
C GLY A 121 19.87 3.57 -4.32
N THR A 122 20.45 3.43 -5.53
CA THR A 122 21.08 4.57 -6.24
C THR A 122 20.10 5.65 -6.68
N HIS A 123 18.81 5.31 -6.75
CA HIS A 123 17.70 6.24 -6.99
C HIS A 123 17.06 6.75 -5.69
N GLY A 124 17.63 6.44 -4.51
CA GLY A 124 17.12 6.86 -3.21
C GLY A 124 15.91 6.05 -2.72
N VAL A 125 15.59 4.93 -3.37
CA VAL A 125 14.48 4.05 -2.98
C VAL A 125 15.01 2.91 -2.11
N ASN A 126 14.57 2.86 -0.86
CA ASN A 126 14.94 1.76 0.04
C ASN A 126 14.15 0.48 -0.27
N GLU A 127 14.56 -0.64 0.31
CA GLU A 127 13.96 -1.95 0.01
C GLU A 127 12.47 -2.05 0.37
N GLU A 128 12.01 -1.40 1.43
CA GLU A 128 10.61 -1.42 1.84
C GLU A 128 9.75 -0.60 0.88
N GLN A 129 10.25 0.56 0.46
CA GLN A 129 9.64 1.38 -0.58
C GLN A 129 9.58 0.65 -1.91
N LEU A 130 10.67 0.00 -2.32
CA LEU A 130 10.72 -0.81 -3.54
C LEU A 130 9.70 -1.95 -3.48
N ALA A 131 9.63 -2.68 -2.37
CA ALA A 131 8.67 -3.77 -2.20
C ALA A 131 7.22 -3.27 -2.26
N LYS A 132 6.94 -2.11 -1.64
CA LYS A 132 5.62 -1.48 -1.70
C LYS A 132 5.25 -1.07 -3.13
N MET A 133 6.16 -0.39 -3.84
CA MET A 133 5.96 0.00 -5.25
C MET A 133 5.69 -1.22 -6.13
N ALA A 134 6.43 -2.32 -5.92
CA ALA A 134 6.25 -3.57 -6.66
C ALA A 134 4.88 -4.22 -6.40
N ALA A 135 4.42 -4.22 -5.15
CA ALA A 135 3.11 -4.75 -4.79
C ALA A 135 1.97 -3.91 -5.39
N GLU A 136 2.07 -2.59 -5.35
CA GLU A 136 1.10 -1.68 -5.97
C GLU A 136 1.09 -1.82 -7.50
N TRP A 137 2.27 -1.89 -8.13
CA TRP A 137 2.39 -2.13 -9.56
C TRP A 137 1.81 -3.47 -9.99
N ALA A 138 2.02 -4.53 -9.21
CA ALA A 138 1.44 -5.84 -9.52
C ALA A 138 -0.09 -5.82 -9.50
N LEU A 139 -0.71 -5.09 -8.55
CA LEU A 139 -2.15 -4.86 -8.57
C LEU A 139 -2.57 -4.14 -9.85
N LEU A 140 -1.84 -3.10 -10.27
CA LEU A 140 -2.13 -2.38 -11.53
C LEU A 140 -2.01 -3.29 -12.75
N CYS A 141 -1.09 -4.26 -12.75
CA CYS A 141 -0.98 -5.29 -13.78
C CYS A 141 -2.11 -6.33 -13.75
N GLY A 142 -3.04 -6.24 -12.79
CA GLY A 142 -4.11 -7.21 -12.58
C GLY A 142 -3.66 -8.47 -11.83
N ASN A 143 -2.46 -8.49 -11.27
CA ASN A 143 -1.92 -9.63 -10.53
C ASN A 143 -2.32 -9.55 -9.05
N ILE A 144 -3.14 -10.49 -8.61
CA ILE A 144 -3.59 -10.65 -7.21
C ILE A 144 -3.23 -12.01 -6.61
N LYS A 145 -2.48 -12.84 -7.34
CA LYS A 145 -2.24 -14.26 -6.97
C LYS A 145 -0.79 -14.66 -6.99
N LYS A 146 -0.05 -14.19 -8.00
CA LYS A 146 1.33 -14.63 -8.24
C LYS A 146 2.28 -13.71 -7.46
N PRO A 147 3.31 -14.28 -6.80
CA PRO A 147 4.41 -13.48 -6.29
C PRO A 147 5.06 -12.65 -7.39
N VAL A 148 5.62 -11.51 -7.01
CA VAL A 148 6.38 -10.62 -7.90
C VAL A 148 7.85 -10.80 -7.58
N HIS A 149 8.64 -11.15 -8.57
CA HIS A 149 10.08 -11.39 -8.45
C HIS A 149 10.86 -10.28 -9.15
N LEU A 150 11.41 -9.35 -8.36
CA LEU A 150 12.27 -8.28 -8.87
C LEU A 150 13.74 -8.72 -8.85
N GLY A 151 14.07 -9.74 -9.63
CA GLY A 151 15.45 -10.14 -9.94
C GLY A 151 15.92 -9.53 -11.25
N LEU A 152 17.17 -9.08 -11.36
CA LEU A 152 17.67 -8.48 -12.61
C LEU A 152 17.48 -9.31 -13.91
N PRO A 153 17.49 -10.66 -13.90
CA PRO A 153 17.19 -11.40 -15.12
C PRO A 153 15.68 -11.62 -15.37
N SER A 154 14.79 -11.20 -14.47
CA SER A 154 13.35 -11.43 -14.61
C SER A 154 12.72 -10.42 -15.57
N GLU A 155 11.76 -10.90 -16.37
CA GLU A 155 10.94 -10.02 -17.21
C GLU A 155 10.16 -9.00 -16.36
N GLU A 156 9.67 -9.43 -15.20
CA GLU A 156 8.96 -8.57 -14.24
C GLU A 156 9.81 -7.38 -13.79
N PHE A 157 11.12 -7.57 -13.59
CA PHE A 157 12.00 -6.45 -13.26
C PHE A 157 12.11 -5.45 -14.40
N ALA A 158 12.28 -5.92 -15.64
CA ALA A 158 12.37 -5.03 -16.80
C ALA A 158 11.07 -4.24 -17.02
N GLU A 159 9.92 -4.90 -16.89
CA GLU A 159 8.61 -4.26 -17.00
C GLU A 159 8.36 -3.23 -15.89
N PHE A 160 8.65 -3.61 -14.64
CA PHE A 160 8.56 -2.72 -13.49
C PHE A 160 9.47 -1.49 -13.67
N TYR A 161 10.72 -1.70 -14.06
CA TYR A 161 11.67 -0.63 -14.28
C TYR A 161 11.22 0.32 -15.38
N LEU A 162 10.75 -0.19 -16.53
CA LEU A 162 10.21 0.63 -17.60
C LEU A 162 8.94 1.38 -17.18
N TYR A 163 8.10 0.80 -16.34
CA TYR A 163 6.90 1.48 -15.87
C TYR A 163 7.20 2.71 -15.00
N PHE A 164 8.24 2.66 -14.17
CA PHE A 164 8.59 3.77 -13.26
C PHE A 164 9.67 4.71 -13.81
N CYS A 165 10.56 4.21 -14.67
CA CYS A 165 11.70 4.95 -15.20
C CYS A 165 11.63 5.19 -16.72
N GLY A 166 10.73 4.51 -17.43
CA GLY A 166 10.45 4.75 -18.84
C GLY A 166 9.65 6.05 -19.01
N THR A 167 10.17 6.91 -19.89
CA THR A 167 9.58 8.19 -20.28
C THR A 167 8.29 7.99 -21.05
#